data_AF-A0A8T2YPK0-F1
#
_entry.id   AF-A0A8T2YPK0-F1
#
_cell.length_a   1.000
_cell.length_b   1.000
_cell.length_c   1.000
_cell.angle_alpha   90.00
_cell.angle_beta   90.00
_cell.angle_gamma   90.00
#
_symmetry.space_group_name_H-M   'P 1'
#
loop_
_entity.id
_entity.type
_entity.pdbx_description
1 polymer ?
#
loop_
_entity_poly.entity_id
_entity_poly.type
_entity_poly.pdbx_seq_one_letter_code
_entity_poly.pdbx_strand_id
1 'polypeptide(L)'
;MLCPTSHLVWFLICYIFLASGAAFLGSMLYLADRFDKGGTTFKRTDPDSIIPSYVNPVPSKVLPSLLFHDGGYSTFVGHARKFKEVKGIIVNTFAELESHAVNYLNGEASVPPVYTVGPVVYHEGNSQKLMGTNVIRS
;
A
#
# COMPACT_ATOMS: atom_id res chain seq x y z
N MET A 1 3.16 -3.87 -9.88
CA MET A 1 3.51 -3.18 -11.14
C MET A 1 4.71 -2.29 -10.84
N LEU A 2 5.88 -2.55 -11.41
CA LEU A 2 7.12 -1.82 -11.10
C LEU A 2 7.26 -0.62 -12.05
N CYS A 3 7.44 0.59 -11.51
CA CYS A 3 7.69 1.80 -12.30
C CYS A 3 9.11 1.75 -12.91
N PRO A 4 9.33 2.02 -14.21
CA PRO A 4 10.65 2.01 -14.83
C PRO A 4 11.43 3.31 -14.54
N THR A 5 12.75 3.22 -14.34
CA THR A 5 13.65 4.32 -13.96
C THR A 5 14.50 4.90 -15.12
N SER A 6 14.08 4.72 -16.39
CA SER A 6 14.87 5.15 -17.56
C SER A 6 14.43 6.50 -18.15
N HIS A 7 15.40 7.29 -18.63
CA HIS A 7 15.27 8.69 -19.10
C HIS A 7 14.30 8.93 -20.29
N LEU A 8 13.59 7.92 -20.79
CA LEU A 8 12.66 8.00 -21.92
C LEU A 8 11.17 8.00 -21.51
N VAL A 9 10.85 7.98 -20.21
CA VAL A 9 9.48 7.72 -19.70
C VAL A 9 8.80 8.96 -19.07
N TRP A 10 9.35 10.17 -19.26
CA TRP A 10 8.90 11.41 -18.59
C TRP A 10 7.42 11.81 -18.77
N PHE A 11 6.66 11.15 -19.65
CA PHE A 11 5.24 11.40 -19.86
C PHE A 11 4.30 10.33 -19.30
N LEU A 12 4.81 9.22 -18.74
CA LEU A 12 3.94 8.19 -18.20
C LEU A 12 3.53 8.52 -16.77
N ILE A 13 2.24 8.77 -16.57
CA ILE A 13 1.67 8.91 -15.24
C ILE A 13 1.53 7.52 -14.63
N CYS A 14 2.29 7.24 -13.57
CA CYS A 14 2.25 5.98 -12.85
C CYS A 14 1.44 6.11 -11.56
N TYR A 15 0.52 5.16 -11.35
CA TYR A 15 -0.19 4.94 -10.09
C TYR A 15 0.10 3.54 -9.57
N ILE A 16 0.09 3.37 -8.26
CA ILE A 16 0.20 2.06 -7.62
C ILE A 16 -1.12 1.71 -6.99
N PHE A 17 -1.65 0.53 -7.30
CA PHE A 17 -2.75 -0.06 -6.57
C PHE A 17 -2.20 -1.01 -5.50
N LEU A 18 -2.54 -0.75 -4.24
CA LEU A 18 -2.19 -1.58 -3.10
C LEU A 18 -3.42 -2.36 -2.65
N ALA A 19 -3.32 -3.69 -2.73
CA ALA A 19 -4.35 -4.61 -2.25
C ALA A 19 -4.33 -4.81 -0.72
N SER A 20 -3.41 -4.14 -0.03
CA SER A 20 -3.30 -4.09 1.44
C SER A 20 -3.79 -2.73 1.96
N GLY A 21 -4.01 -2.63 3.28
CA GLY A 21 -4.52 -1.42 3.92
C GLY A 21 -3.53 -0.25 3.99
N ALA A 22 -4.03 0.91 4.40
CA ALA A 22 -3.28 2.14 4.59
C ALA A 22 -2.22 2.01 5.70
N ALA A 23 -2.52 1.28 6.79
CA ALA A 23 -1.55 1.08 7.87
C ALA A 23 -0.31 0.32 7.37
N PHE A 24 -0.50 -0.64 6.46
CA PHE A 24 0.59 -1.38 5.83
C PHE A 24 1.41 -0.47 4.90
N LEU A 25 0.79 0.36 4.08
CA LEU A 25 1.50 1.37 3.28
C LEU A 25 2.38 2.26 4.16
N GLY A 26 1.82 2.78 5.25
CA GLY A 26 2.58 3.58 6.21
C GLY A 26 3.74 2.83 6.85
N SER A 27 3.59 1.53 7.15
CA SER A 27 4.73 0.74 7.62
C SER A 27 5.83 0.59 6.59
N MET A 28 5.50 0.40 5.30
CA MET A 28 6.51 0.33 4.24
C MET A 28 7.36 1.60 4.21
N LEU A 29 6.70 2.76 4.24
CA LEU A 29 7.37 4.06 4.22
C LEU A 29 8.24 4.28 5.46
N TYR A 30 7.73 3.89 6.63
CA TYR A 30 8.51 3.88 7.87
C TYR A 30 9.78 3.03 7.76
N LEU A 31 9.75 1.88 7.08
CA LEU A 31 10.94 1.04 6.89
C LEU A 31 12.04 1.76 6.09
N ALA A 32 11.66 2.50 5.04
CA ALA A 32 12.61 3.30 4.28
C ALA A 32 13.25 4.38 5.16
N ASP A 33 12.44 5.16 5.89
CA ASP A 33 12.95 6.22 6.75
C ASP A 33 13.79 5.66 7.91
N ARG A 34 13.42 4.49 8.45
CA ARG A 34 14.19 3.77 9.47
C ARG A 34 15.54 3.32 8.92
N PHE A 35 15.58 2.79 7.70
CA PHE A 35 16.82 2.36 7.06
C PHE A 35 17.74 3.55 6.79
N ASP A 36 17.20 4.68 6.31
CA ASP A 36 17.97 5.91 6.08
C ASP A 36 18.59 6.48 7.38
N LYS A 37 17.97 6.19 8.52
CA LYS A 37 18.48 6.52 9.87
C LYS A 37 19.42 5.45 10.45
N GLY A 38 19.87 4.48 9.65
CA GLY A 38 20.81 3.42 10.05
C GLY A 38 20.15 2.19 10.67
N GLY A 39 18.83 2.05 10.58
CA GLY A 39 18.12 0.86 11.03
C GLY A 39 18.37 -0.36 10.14
N THR A 40 18.44 -1.53 10.75
CA THR A 40 18.69 -2.81 10.08
C THR A 40 17.49 -3.76 10.17
N THR A 41 17.61 -4.94 9.57
CA THR A 41 16.66 -6.05 9.67
C THR A 41 16.21 -6.30 11.12
N PHE A 42 14.92 -6.58 11.31
CA PHE A 42 14.36 -6.83 12.64
C PHE A 42 14.77 -8.20 13.18
N LYS A 43 14.69 -8.34 14.50
CA LYS A 43 14.79 -9.61 15.23
C LYS A 43 13.49 -9.89 15.95
N ARG A 44 13.14 -11.17 16.10
CA ARG A 44 11.92 -11.60 16.81
C ARG A 44 11.92 -11.20 18.30
N THR A 45 13.10 -10.91 18.84
CA THR A 45 13.36 -10.46 20.21
C THR A 45 13.38 -8.94 20.34
N ASP A 46 13.28 -8.18 19.25
CA ASP A 46 13.27 -6.73 19.30
C ASP A 46 12.04 -6.24 20.08
N PRO A 47 12.13 -5.10 20.77
CA PRO A 47 10.98 -4.49 21.42
C PRO A 47 9.90 -4.09 20.39
N ASP A 48 8.70 -3.84 20.88
CA ASP A 48 7.59 -3.40 20.04
C ASP A 48 7.96 -2.11 19.29
N SER A 49 7.65 -2.08 18.00
CA SER A 49 8.02 -1.00 17.10
C SER A 49 6.96 0.10 17.11
N ILE A 50 7.38 1.34 17.30
CA ILE A 50 6.52 2.52 17.13
C ILE A 50 6.49 2.88 15.66
N ILE A 51 5.46 2.43 14.96
CA ILE A 51 5.23 2.70 13.53
C ILE A 51 4.15 3.77 13.43
N PRO A 52 4.42 4.97 12.87
CA PRO A 52 3.49 6.10 12.91
C PRO A 52 2.10 5.87 12.29
N SER A 53 1.95 4.89 11.41
CA SER A 53 0.67 4.53 10.80
C SER A 53 -0.19 3.58 11.64
N TYR A 54 0.31 3.10 12.77
CA TYR A 54 -0.42 2.26 13.72
C TYR A 54 -0.65 3.01 15.03
N VAL A 55 -1.88 2.93 15.55
CA VAL A 55 -2.25 3.57 16.83
C VAL A 55 -1.48 2.97 18.00
N ASN A 56 -1.23 1.65 17.94
CA ASN A 56 -0.56 0.90 19.00
C ASN A 56 0.84 0.48 18.54
N PRO A 57 1.80 0.32 19.47
CA PRO A 57 3.07 -0.34 19.19
C PRO A 57 2.86 -1.69 18.51
N VAL A 58 3.68 -2.00 17.51
CA VAL A 58 3.58 -3.23 16.73
C VAL A 58 4.57 -4.26 17.28
N PRO A 59 4.12 -5.39 17.84
CA PRO A 59 5.02 -6.40 18.36
C PRO A 59 5.91 -7.00 17.27
N SER A 60 7.19 -7.19 17.59
CA SER A 60 8.17 -7.75 16.64
C SER A 60 7.78 -9.14 16.14
N LYS A 61 6.92 -9.87 16.85
CA LYS A 61 6.42 -11.20 16.47
C LYS A 61 5.36 -11.18 15.36
N VAL A 62 4.66 -10.07 15.16
CA VAL A 62 3.57 -9.96 14.16
C VAL A 62 4.04 -9.34 12.84
N LEU A 63 5.26 -8.81 12.80
CA LEU A 63 5.85 -8.27 11.57
C LEU A 63 5.99 -9.35 10.48
N PRO A 64 5.85 -8.99 9.19
CA PRO A 64 6.06 -9.93 8.08
C PRO A 64 7.39 -10.65 8.17
N SER A 65 7.42 -11.97 7.94
CA SER A 65 8.62 -12.81 8.07
C SER A 65 9.80 -12.33 7.21
N LEU A 66 9.52 -11.68 6.07
CA LEU A 66 10.56 -11.11 5.21
C LEU A 66 11.38 -10.01 5.91
N LEU A 67 10.84 -9.34 6.94
CA LEU A 67 11.56 -8.29 7.66
C LEU A 67 12.63 -8.81 8.63
N PHE A 68 12.77 -10.13 8.78
CA PHE A 68 13.80 -10.81 9.60
C PHE A 68 14.98 -11.29 8.77
N HIS A 69 14.98 -11.02 7.46
CA HIS A 69 16.04 -11.38 6.54
C HIS A 69 16.46 -10.15 5.73
N ASP A 70 17.76 -9.92 5.56
CA ASP A 70 18.29 -8.72 4.90
C ASP A 70 17.74 -8.54 3.47
N GLY A 71 17.62 -9.62 2.71
CA GLY A 71 17.05 -9.58 1.36
C GLY A 71 15.57 -9.17 1.34
N GLY A 72 14.78 -9.65 2.30
CA GLY A 72 13.37 -9.28 2.42
C GLY A 72 13.21 -7.83 2.91
N TYR A 73 13.96 -7.43 3.94
CA TYR A 73 13.97 -6.07 4.47
C TYR A 73 14.38 -5.06 3.39
N SER A 74 15.49 -5.29 2.70
CA SER A 74 15.96 -4.41 1.61
C SER A 74 14.98 -4.33 0.45
N THR A 75 14.28 -5.43 0.13
CA THR A 75 13.21 -5.44 -0.87
C THR A 75 12.07 -4.50 -0.47
N PHE A 76 11.61 -4.57 0.79
CA PHE A 76 10.56 -3.69 1.31
C PHE A 76 10.98 -2.21 1.26
N VAL A 77 12.19 -1.89 1.71
CA VAL A 77 12.77 -0.54 1.61
C VAL A 77 12.83 -0.05 0.16
N GLY A 78 13.25 -0.90 -0.77
CA GLY A 78 13.32 -0.56 -2.19
C GLY A 78 11.96 -0.25 -2.81
N HIS A 79 10.91 -1.01 -2.44
CA HIS A 79 9.54 -0.71 -2.86
C HIS A 79 9.03 0.59 -2.25
N ALA A 80 9.25 0.81 -0.95
CA ALA A 80 8.83 2.00 -0.24
C ALA A 80 9.41 3.28 -0.85
N ARG A 81 10.69 3.28 -1.26
CA ARG A 81 11.29 4.41 -1.97
C ARG A 81 10.62 4.69 -3.31
N LYS A 82 10.37 3.65 -4.12
CA LYS A 82 9.66 3.78 -5.41
C LYS A 82 8.21 4.26 -5.24
N PHE A 83 7.56 3.96 -4.12
CA PHE A 83 6.22 4.46 -3.83
C PHE A 83 6.20 5.99 -3.67
N LYS A 84 7.31 6.61 -3.26
CA LYS A 84 7.41 8.08 -3.19
C LYS A 84 7.60 8.74 -4.56
N GLU A 85 7.88 7.97 -5.61
CA GLU A 85 8.16 8.47 -6.97
C GLU A 85 6.92 8.46 -7.89
N VAL A 86 5.80 7.87 -7.46
CA VAL A 86 4.59 7.75 -8.31
C VAL A 86 3.65 8.95 -8.16
N LYS A 87 2.74 9.14 -9.12
CA LYS A 87 1.80 10.28 -9.12
C LYS A 87 0.75 10.19 -8.02
N GLY A 88 0.42 8.97 -7.60
CA GLY A 88 -0.52 8.70 -6.52
C GLY A 88 -0.59 7.21 -6.20
N ILE A 89 -1.12 6.90 -5.03
CA ILE A 89 -1.27 5.54 -4.53
C ILE A 89 -2.74 5.29 -4.25
N ILE A 90 -3.30 4.27 -4.88
CA ILE A 90 -4.66 3.81 -4.67
C ILE A 90 -4.60 2.66 -3.68
N VAL A 91 -5.34 2.75 -2.58
CA VAL A 91 -5.36 1.76 -1.51
C VAL A 91 -6.74 1.16 -1.41
N ASN A 92 -6.82 -0.16 -1.40
CA ASN A 92 -8.08 -0.89 -1.26
C ASN A 92 -8.58 -0.88 0.21
N THR A 93 -8.93 0.30 0.70
CA THR A 93 -9.47 0.56 2.04
C THR A 93 -10.37 1.79 2.01
N PHE A 94 -11.02 2.12 3.12
CA PHE A 94 -11.81 3.35 3.30
C PHE A 94 -11.40 4.06 4.59
N ALA A 95 -11.58 5.39 4.64
CA ALA A 95 -11.01 6.23 5.68
C ALA A 95 -11.58 5.92 7.08
N GLU A 96 -12.83 5.50 7.18
CA GLU A 96 -13.48 5.18 8.45
C GLU A 96 -12.88 3.92 9.11
N LEU A 97 -12.34 2.99 8.30
CA LEU A 97 -11.69 1.78 8.81
C LEU A 97 -10.28 2.04 9.34
N GLU A 98 -9.51 2.87 8.64
CA GLU A 98 -8.08 3.11 8.91
C GLU A 98 -7.77 4.60 9.09
N SER A 99 -8.65 5.33 9.78
CA SER A 99 -8.61 6.80 9.88
C SER A 99 -7.26 7.33 10.37
N HIS A 100 -6.67 6.69 11.38
CA HIS A 100 -5.35 7.06 11.88
C HIS A 100 -4.26 6.94 10.81
N ALA A 101 -4.21 5.82 10.09
CA ALA A 101 -3.21 5.60 9.04
C ALA A 101 -3.41 6.55 7.86
N VAL A 102 -4.66 6.77 7.44
CA VAL A 102 -5.00 7.69 6.35
C VAL A 102 -4.64 9.13 6.70
N ASN A 103 -4.94 9.57 7.92
CA ASN A 103 -4.57 10.90 8.40
C ASN A 103 -3.05 11.09 8.47
N TYR A 104 -2.32 10.09 8.96
CA TYR A 104 -0.87 10.10 8.96
C TYR A 104 -0.31 10.26 7.53
N LEU A 105 -0.77 9.43 6.60
CA LEU A 105 -0.31 9.46 5.21
C LEU A 105 -0.62 10.80 4.51
N ASN A 106 -1.80 11.37 4.75
CA ASN A 106 -2.19 12.66 4.18
C ASN A 106 -1.42 13.85 4.79
N GLY A 107 -0.89 13.70 6.00
CA GLY A 107 -0.07 14.72 6.67
C GLY A 107 1.40 14.69 6.28
N GLU A 108 1.87 13.63 5.63
CA GLU A 108 3.29 13.42 5.31
C GLU A 108 3.63 13.98 3.92
N ALA A 109 4.35 15.11 3.87
CA ALA A 109 4.65 15.82 2.63
C ALA A 109 5.47 14.99 1.62
N SER A 110 6.21 13.99 2.08
CA SER A 110 7.01 13.10 1.23
C SER A 110 6.21 11.95 0.60
N VAL A 111 4.92 11.84 0.92
CA VAL A 111 4.02 10.79 0.43
C VAL A 111 3.15 11.37 -0.69
N PRO A 112 3.07 10.73 -1.87
CA PRO A 112 2.18 11.18 -2.93
C PRO A 112 0.70 11.01 -2.51
N PRO A 113 -0.25 11.67 -3.19
CA PRO A 113 -1.67 11.56 -2.85
C PRO A 113 -2.14 10.11 -2.70
N VAL A 114 -2.79 9.82 -1.58
CA VAL A 114 -3.34 8.50 -1.24
C VAL A 114 -4.85 8.50 -1.44
N TYR A 115 -5.35 7.60 -2.28
CA TYR A 115 -6.76 7.45 -2.61
C TYR A 115 -7.31 6.15 -2.00
N THR A 116 -8.18 6.28 -1.00
CA THR A 116 -8.88 5.14 -0.40
C THR A 116 -10.14 4.83 -1.20
N VAL A 117 -10.12 3.75 -1.98
CA VAL A 117 -11.21 3.41 -2.94
C VAL A 117 -11.98 2.14 -2.57
N GLY A 118 -11.71 1.59 -1.39
CA GLY A 118 -12.23 0.32 -0.94
C GLY A 118 -13.61 0.42 -0.27
N PRO A 119 -14.23 -0.75 0.01
CA PRO A 119 -13.72 -2.08 -0.33
C PRO A 119 -14.00 -2.42 -1.81
N VAL A 120 -12.94 -2.64 -2.58
CA VAL A 120 -12.99 -3.24 -3.92
C VAL A 120 -12.90 -4.75 -3.72
N VAL A 121 -14.05 -5.41 -3.81
CA VAL A 121 -14.17 -6.86 -3.71
C VAL A 121 -14.85 -7.40 -4.97
N TYR A 122 -14.60 -8.67 -5.26
CA TYR A 122 -15.31 -9.33 -6.33
C TYR A 122 -16.78 -9.52 -5.94
N HIS A 123 -17.68 -9.12 -6.83
CA HIS A 123 -19.11 -9.38 -6.71
C HIS A 123 -19.54 -10.24 -7.90
N GLU A 124 -20.10 -11.41 -7.65
CA GLU A 124 -20.88 -12.14 -8.67
C GLU A 124 -22.17 -11.36 -8.91
N GLY A 125 -22.17 -10.49 -9.91
CA GLY A 125 -23.40 -9.90 -10.42
C GLY A 125 -24.17 -10.97 -11.16
N ASN A 126 -25.38 -11.28 -10.71
CA ASN A 126 -26.37 -11.98 -11.52
C ASN A 126 -26.58 -11.10 -12.77
N SER A 127 -25.90 -11.45 -13.86
CA SER A 127 -25.83 -10.68 -15.08
C SER A 127 -27.25 -10.25 -15.45
N GLN A 128 -27.55 -8.96 -15.32
CA GLN A 128 -28.78 -8.42 -15.90
C GLN A 128 -28.76 -8.86 -17.36
N LYS A 129 -29.74 -9.69 -17.69
CA LYS A 129 -30.02 -10.25 -19.00
C LYS A 129 -30.43 -9.11 -19.93
N LEU A 130 -29.48 -8.26 -20.26
CA LEU A 130 -29.58 -7.20 -21.25
C LEU A 130 -28.79 -7.63 -22.48
N MET A 131 -29.19 -8.74 -23.07
CA MET A 131 -29.14 -8.92 -24.51
C MET A 131 -30.51 -9.46 -24.92
N GLY A 132 -31.24 -8.61 -25.61
CA GLY A 132 -32.63 -8.81 -25.94
C GLY A 132 -32.85 -9.97 -26.91
N THR A 133 -34.07 -10.48 -26.86
CA THR A 133 -34.74 -11.05 -28.00
C THR A 133 -36.19 -10.60 -27.96
N ASN A 134 -36.49 -9.57 -28.75
CA ASN A 134 -37.80 -9.46 -29.36
C ASN A 134 -37.97 -10.67 -30.28
N VAL A 135 -38.81 -11.62 -29.92
CA VAL A 135 -39.53 -12.45 -30.91
C VAL A 135 -40.96 -12.63 -30.43
N ILE A 136 -41.88 -12.14 -31.26
CA ILE A 136 -43.33 -12.19 -31.16
C ILE A 136 -43.81 -13.60 -31.55
N ARG A 137 -45.03 -13.96 -31.09
CA ARG A 137 -45.97 -15.02 -31.55
C ARG A 137 -45.88 -16.32 -30.72
N SER A 138 -46.98 -16.92 -30.28
CA SER A 138 -48.41 -16.82 -30.64
C SER A 138 -49.30 -17.00 -29.40
#